data_AF-A0A6B9MHH7-F1
#
_entry.id   AF-A0A6B9MHH7-F1
#
_cell.length_a   1.000
_cell.length_b   1.000
_cell.length_c   1.000
_cell.angle_alpha   90.00
_cell.angle_beta   90.00
_cell.angle_gamma   90.00
#
_symmetry.space_group_name_H-M   'P 1'
#
loop_
_entity.id
_entity.type
_entity.pdbx_description
1 polymer ?
#
loop_
_entity_poly.entity_id
_entity_poly.type
_entity_poly.pdbx_seq_one_letter_code
_entity_poly.pdbx_strand_id
1 'polypeptide(L)'
;MSTVSEDKFNIETRGRLSAWSTRHKFSHRPLGYDYRGVETLQVKSEEWLSVAVASYAYGFNYLRSQCAYDSAPGGSPVSVYHLTQMRDQPDQPEEVCTKIFVPRKNPRIPSVYWVWKSSDLQERESYDMLGIIHQGHPHLRRIPMPESWVGWPLRKDYIVPNFYELQDAY
;
A
#
# COMPACT_ATOMS: atom_id res chain seq x y z
N MET A 1 -39.81 4.19 -13.14
CA MET A 1 -38.61 4.85 -13.70
C MET A 1 -37.87 5.45 -12.51
N SER A 2 -36.70 5.03 -12.07
CA SER A 2 -35.59 4.27 -12.67
C SER A 2 -34.99 3.36 -11.59
N THR A 3 -34.58 2.18 -12.04
CA THR A 3 -34.01 1.08 -11.25
C THR A 3 -32.72 1.48 -10.54
N VAL A 4 -32.63 1.16 -9.25
CA VAL A 4 -31.39 1.06 -8.49
C VAL A 4 -30.50 0.06 -9.23
N SER A 5 -29.36 0.53 -9.75
CA SER A 5 -28.38 -0.32 -10.38
C SER A 5 -27.75 -1.22 -9.32
N GLU A 6 -28.20 -2.47 -9.25
CA GLU A 6 -27.46 -3.54 -8.59
C GLU A 6 -26.09 -3.66 -9.26
N ASP A 7 -25.06 -3.20 -8.54
CA ASP A 7 -23.67 -3.42 -8.90
C ASP A 7 -23.38 -4.93 -8.89
N LYS A 8 -23.55 -5.55 -10.06
CA LYS A 8 -23.05 -6.89 -10.39
C LYS A 8 -21.52 -6.86 -10.42
N PHE A 9 -20.88 -6.75 -9.25
CA PHE A 9 -19.50 -7.16 -9.11
C PHE A 9 -19.45 -8.68 -9.28
N ASN A 10 -18.79 -9.14 -10.33
CA ASN A 10 -18.64 -10.54 -10.70
C ASN A 10 -18.13 -11.37 -9.50
N ILE A 11 -18.80 -12.47 -9.17
CA ILE A 11 -18.47 -13.32 -8.01
C ILE A 11 -17.05 -13.90 -8.14
N GLU A 12 -16.56 -14.06 -9.37
CA GLU A 12 -15.22 -14.58 -9.70
C GLU A 12 -14.06 -13.69 -9.23
N THR A 13 -14.27 -12.39 -9.01
CA THR A 13 -13.20 -11.45 -8.61
C THR A 13 -13.13 -11.19 -7.12
N ARG A 14 -14.04 -11.77 -6.31
CA ARG A 14 -14.12 -11.55 -4.86
C ARG A 14 -13.48 -12.70 -4.11
N GLY A 15 -12.47 -12.41 -3.28
CA GLY A 15 -11.93 -13.37 -2.33
C GLY A 15 -12.59 -13.27 -0.96
N ARG A 16 -12.02 -13.98 0.01
CA ARG A 16 -12.60 -14.14 1.35
C ARG A 16 -12.61 -12.82 2.10
N LEU A 17 -11.54 -12.02 2.00
CA LEU A 17 -11.47 -10.74 2.68
C LEU A 17 -12.40 -9.72 2.04
N SER A 18 -12.54 -9.71 0.70
CA SER A 18 -13.51 -8.84 0.03
C SER A 18 -14.95 -9.14 0.46
N ALA A 19 -15.32 -10.43 0.51
CA ALA A 19 -16.64 -10.84 0.95
C ALA A 19 -16.90 -10.46 2.42
N TRP A 20 -15.93 -10.71 3.29
CA TRP A 20 -16.03 -10.34 4.71
C TRP A 20 -16.12 -8.81 4.90
N SER A 21 -15.30 -8.05 4.18
CA SER A 21 -15.29 -6.58 4.24
C SER A 21 -16.60 -5.98 3.74
N THR A 22 -17.18 -6.55 2.68
CA THR A 22 -18.50 -6.16 2.16
C THR A 22 -19.59 -6.35 3.21
N ARG A 23 -19.58 -7.50 3.91
CA ARG A 23 -20.54 -7.79 4.98
C ARG A 23 -20.46 -6.80 6.14
N HIS A 24 -19.26 -6.31 6.44
CA HIS A 24 -19.01 -5.33 7.52
C HIS A 24 -19.02 -3.87 7.04
N LYS A 25 -19.42 -3.62 5.78
CA LYS A 25 -19.56 -2.28 5.18
C LYS A 25 -18.26 -1.48 5.08
N PHE A 26 -17.11 -2.16 4.98
CA PHE A 26 -15.84 -1.49 4.68
C PHE A 26 -15.71 -1.22 3.19
N SER A 27 -15.46 0.05 2.82
CA SER A 27 -15.33 0.46 1.42
C SER A 27 -14.03 -0.05 0.80
N HIS A 28 -14.15 -0.87 -0.24
CA HIS A 28 -13.02 -1.39 -1.00
C HIS A 28 -13.49 -1.79 -2.40
N ARG A 29 -12.54 -1.96 -3.33
CA ARG A 29 -12.78 -2.45 -4.68
C ARG A 29 -11.96 -3.72 -4.92
N PRO A 30 -12.57 -4.88 -5.19
CA PRO A 30 -11.80 -6.07 -5.57
C PRO A 30 -11.12 -5.86 -6.91
N LEU A 31 -9.83 -6.21 -6.99
CA LEU A 31 -9.03 -6.20 -8.22
C LEU A 31 -8.85 -7.61 -8.80
N GLY A 32 -9.33 -8.65 -8.12
CA GLY A 32 -9.14 -10.05 -8.48
C GLY A 32 -7.96 -10.68 -7.76
N TYR A 33 -7.29 -11.62 -8.42
CA TYR A 33 -6.18 -12.38 -7.86
C TYR A 33 -4.87 -12.09 -8.61
N ASP A 34 -3.76 -12.13 -7.89
CA ASP A 34 -2.43 -12.08 -8.49
C ASP A 34 -2.05 -13.42 -9.14
N TYR A 35 -0.93 -13.49 -9.86
CA TYR A 35 -0.47 -14.70 -10.55
C TYR A 35 -0.24 -15.91 -9.62
N ARG A 36 -0.09 -15.67 -8.30
CA ARG A 36 0.01 -16.70 -7.26
C ARG A 36 -1.33 -17.06 -6.60
N GLY A 37 -2.44 -16.49 -7.07
CA GLY A 37 -3.76 -16.68 -6.45
C GLY A 37 -4.00 -15.85 -5.19
N VAL A 38 -3.19 -14.82 -4.93
CA VAL A 38 -3.34 -13.92 -3.78
C VAL A 38 -4.41 -12.87 -4.08
N GLU A 39 -5.42 -12.74 -3.20
CA GLU A 39 -6.48 -11.74 -3.35
C GLU A 39 -5.89 -10.33 -3.36
N THR A 40 -6.30 -9.50 -4.31
CA THR A 40 -5.88 -8.09 -4.42
C THR A 40 -7.07 -7.16 -4.28
N LEU A 41 -6.95 -6.18 -3.40
CA LEU A 41 -7.97 -5.19 -3.10
C LEU A 41 -7.43 -3.79 -3.36
N GLN A 42 -8.26 -2.91 -3.89
CA GLN A 42 -8.00 -1.48 -3.95
C GLN A 42 -8.79 -0.79 -2.84
N VAL A 43 -8.11 0.05 -2.06
CA VAL A 43 -8.72 0.82 -0.97
C VAL A 43 -8.38 2.30 -1.17
N LYS A 44 -9.33 3.18 -0.85
CA LYS A 44 -9.09 4.63 -0.85
C LYS A 44 -8.24 5.03 0.36
N SER A 45 -7.41 6.06 0.21
CA SER A 45 -6.53 6.54 1.29
C SER A 45 -7.26 6.88 2.58
N GLU A 46 -8.48 7.43 2.50
CA GLU A 46 -9.25 7.85 3.68
C GLU A 46 -9.78 6.66 4.48
N GLU A 47 -10.08 5.55 3.80
CA GLU A 47 -10.68 4.34 4.38
C GLU A 47 -9.62 3.33 4.85
N TRP A 48 -8.35 3.57 4.49
CA TRP A 48 -7.27 2.61 4.68
C TRP A 48 -7.10 2.19 6.14
N LEU A 49 -7.09 3.13 7.08
CA LEU A 49 -6.88 2.79 8.49
C LEU A 49 -7.98 1.87 9.02
N SER A 50 -9.23 2.14 8.65
CA SER A 50 -10.38 1.31 9.02
C SER A 50 -10.24 -0.11 8.46
N VAL A 51 -9.86 -0.22 7.18
CA VAL A 51 -9.63 -1.53 6.54
C VAL A 51 -8.45 -2.26 7.18
N ALA A 52 -7.35 -1.56 7.48
CA ALA A 52 -6.18 -2.14 8.14
C ALA A 52 -6.52 -2.75 9.51
N VAL A 53 -7.25 -2.01 10.36
CA VAL A 53 -7.70 -2.51 11.66
C VAL A 53 -8.66 -3.69 11.48
N ALA A 54 -9.55 -3.64 10.49
CA ALA A 54 -10.48 -4.71 10.19
C ALA A 54 -9.76 -5.99 9.70
N SER A 55 -8.73 -5.84 8.86
CA SER A 55 -7.87 -6.95 8.43
C SER A 55 -7.11 -7.57 9.60
N TYR A 56 -6.61 -6.75 10.52
CA TYR A 56 -5.98 -7.25 11.74
C TYR A 56 -6.97 -8.05 12.60
N ALA A 57 -8.19 -7.53 12.80
CA ALA A 57 -9.26 -8.22 13.54
C ALA A 57 -9.73 -9.52 12.85
N TYR A 58 -9.70 -9.57 11.51
CA TYR A 58 -9.96 -10.79 10.74
C TYR A 58 -8.90 -11.87 11.01
N GLY A 59 -7.68 -11.46 11.35
CA GLY A 59 -6.58 -12.34 11.74
C GLY A 59 -5.31 -12.19 10.90
N PHE A 60 -5.20 -11.15 10.07
CA PHE A 60 -3.94 -10.81 9.40
C PHE A 60 -2.97 -10.16 10.41
N ASN A 61 -2.30 -11.00 11.19
CA ASN A 61 -1.37 -10.63 12.25
C ASN A 61 0.05 -10.31 11.74
N TYR A 62 0.36 -10.57 10.48
CA TYR A 62 1.69 -10.34 9.92
C TYR A 62 1.66 -9.44 8.68
N LEU A 63 2.17 -8.21 8.81
CA LEU A 63 2.49 -7.35 7.67
C LEU A 63 3.84 -7.81 7.12
N ARG A 64 3.78 -8.56 6.02
CA ARG A 64 4.93 -9.17 5.35
C ARG A 64 5.77 -8.13 4.62
N SER A 65 5.11 -7.26 3.87
CA SER A 65 5.79 -6.19 3.12
C SER A 65 4.81 -5.07 2.82
N GLN A 66 5.13 -3.88 3.32
CA GLN A 66 4.70 -2.61 2.79
C GLN A 66 5.73 -2.21 1.74
N CYS A 67 5.25 -1.85 0.57
CA CYS A 67 6.08 -1.32 -0.50
C CYS A 67 5.29 -0.25 -1.24
N ALA A 68 5.97 0.50 -2.11
CA ALA A 68 5.30 1.46 -2.96
C ALA A 68 5.92 1.44 -4.35
N TYR A 69 5.09 1.74 -5.35
CA TYR A 69 5.53 1.84 -6.74
C TYR A 69 4.87 3.01 -7.44
N ASP A 70 5.54 3.55 -8.45
CA ASP A 70 4.99 4.59 -9.32
C ASP A 70 4.29 3.92 -10.52
N SER A 71 2.98 4.11 -10.64
CA SER A 71 2.17 3.36 -11.63
C SER A 71 2.50 3.70 -13.08
N ALA A 72 2.85 4.96 -13.35
CA ALA A 72 3.24 5.46 -14.67
C ALA A 72 4.02 6.77 -14.51
N PRO A 73 4.80 7.22 -15.50
CA PRO A 73 5.37 8.57 -15.50
C PRO A 73 4.28 9.63 -15.38
N GLY A 74 4.36 10.48 -14.35
CA GLY A 74 3.32 11.46 -14.02
C GLY A 74 2.04 10.87 -13.40
N GLY A 75 2.00 9.55 -13.20
CA GLY A 75 0.89 8.83 -12.59
C GLY A 75 0.86 8.94 -11.06
N SER A 76 -0.18 8.32 -10.50
CA SER A 76 -0.34 8.21 -9.06
C SER A 76 0.63 7.19 -8.48
N PRO A 77 1.42 7.53 -7.44
CA PRO A 77 2.11 6.53 -6.65
C PRO A 77 1.09 5.62 -5.97
N VAL A 78 1.47 4.36 -5.80
CA VAL A 78 0.64 3.31 -5.19
C VAL A 78 1.39 2.76 -4.00
N SER A 79 0.79 2.83 -2.82
CA SER A 79 1.27 2.10 -1.64
C SER A 79 0.60 0.75 -1.61
N VAL A 80 1.37 -0.30 -1.41
CA VAL A 80 0.93 -1.70 -1.39
C VAL A 80 1.26 -2.31 -0.04
N TYR A 81 0.32 -3.06 0.50
CA TYR A 81 0.44 -3.77 1.76
C TYR A 81 0.15 -5.24 1.53
N HIS A 82 1.18 -6.07 1.67
CA HIS A 82 1.08 -7.52 1.66
C HIS A 82 0.90 -8.00 3.10
N LEU A 83 -0.29 -8.53 3.38
CA LEU A 83 -0.68 -9.05 4.68
C LEU A 83 -0.78 -10.57 4.60
N THR A 84 -0.31 -11.24 5.64
CA THR A 84 -0.34 -12.69 5.76
C THR A 84 -0.95 -13.06 7.11
N GLN A 85 -1.80 -14.08 7.11
CA GLN A 85 -2.31 -14.68 8.33
C GLN A 85 -1.36 -15.80 8.79
N MET A 86 -0.59 -15.54 9.83
CA MET A 86 0.35 -16.49 10.43
C MET A 86 -0.31 -17.30 11.55
N ARG A 87 -0.12 -18.62 11.54
CA ARG A 87 -0.60 -19.60 12.52
C ARG A 87 0.51 -20.63 12.78
N ASP A 88 0.41 -21.41 13.87
CA ASP A 88 1.51 -22.28 14.33
C ASP A 88 1.92 -23.44 13.39
N GLN A 89 1.14 -23.75 12.34
CA GLN A 89 1.52 -24.69 11.27
C GLN A 89 0.79 -24.35 9.95
N PRO A 90 1.26 -23.40 9.14
CA PRO A 90 0.61 -23.05 7.89
C PRO A 90 1.32 -23.74 6.72
N ASP A 91 0.72 -24.79 6.15
CA ASP A 91 1.17 -25.33 4.86
C ASP A 91 1.00 -24.27 3.75
N GLN A 92 -0.09 -23.49 3.82
CA GLN A 92 -0.38 -22.35 2.94
C GLN A 92 -1.14 -21.28 3.73
N PRO A 93 -0.46 -20.22 4.22
CA PRO A 93 -1.14 -19.14 4.94
C PRO A 93 -2.01 -18.32 4.00
N GLU A 94 -3.11 -17.77 4.52
CA GLU A 94 -3.94 -16.85 3.75
C GLU A 94 -3.20 -15.51 3.58
N GLU A 95 -3.11 -15.03 2.35
CA GLU A 95 -2.43 -13.80 1.98
C GLU A 95 -3.39 -12.85 1.25
N VAL A 96 -3.19 -11.56 1.46
CA VAL A 96 -3.94 -10.52 0.75
C VAL A 96 -3.03 -9.34 0.42
N CYS A 97 -3.27 -8.73 -0.73
CA CYS A 97 -2.55 -7.57 -1.24
C CYS A 97 -3.49 -6.37 -1.29
N THR A 98 -3.28 -5.37 -0.44
CA THR A 98 -4.05 -4.13 -0.50
C THR A 98 -3.27 -3.04 -1.21
N LYS A 99 -3.86 -2.47 -2.26
CA LYS A 99 -3.29 -1.39 -3.08
C LYS A 99 -4.03 -0.09 -2.82
N ILE A 100 -3.28 0.96 -2.53
CA ILE A 100 -3.79 2.29 -2.23
C ILE A 100 -3.21 3.26 -3.25
N PHE A 101 -4.07 3.80 -4.09
CA PHE A 101 -3.68 4.78 -5.09
C PHE A 101 -3.76 6.16 -4.45
N VAL A 102 -2.67 6.91 -4.51
CA VAL A 102 -2.53 8.19 -3.83
C VAL A 102 -2.33 9.29 -4.86
N PRO A 103 -2.91 10.49 -4.69
CA PRO A 103 -2.65 11.60 -5.60
C PRO A 103 -1.15 11.96 -5.64
N ARG A 104 -0.64 12.27 -6.83
CA ARG A 104 0.77 12.67 -7.03
C ARG A 104 1.16 13.93 -6.26
N LYS A 105 0.24 14.91 -6.23
CA LYS A 105 0.39 16.15 -5.47
C LYS A 105 -0.06 15.89 -4.04
N ASN A 106 0.83 16.11 -3.08
CA ASN A 106 0.57 15.91 -1.66
C ASN A 106 0.05 14.48 -1.33
N PRO A 107 0.82 13.43 -1.65
CA PRO A 107 0.40 12.04 -1.41
C PRO A 107 0.36 11.77 0.10
N ARG A 108 -0.84 11.56 0.65
CA ARG A 108 -1.04 11.31 2.08
C ARG A 108 -1.82 10.02 2.28
N ILE A 109 -1.36 9.19 3.20
CA ILE A 109 -2.05 7.97 3.65
C ILE A 109 -1.91 7.89 5.17
N PRO A 110 -2.91 7.40 5.92
CA PRO A 110 -2.73 7.04 7.33
C PRO A 110 -1.68 5.95 7.52
N SER A 111 -0.78 6.13 8.49
CA SER A 111 0.19 5.11 8.89
C SER A 111 -0.49 3.92 9.58
N VAL A 112 0.02 2.72 9.35
CA VAL A 112 -0.42 1.49 10.03
C VAL A 112 0.57 1.01 11.08
N TYR A 113 1.54 1.84 11.47
CA TYR A 113 2.51 1.56 12.53
C TYR A 113 1.88 1.14 13.87
N TRP A 114 0.68 1.63 14.15
CA TRP A 114 -0.06 1.29 15.36
C TRP A 114 -0.76 -0.07 15.28
N VAL A 115 -0.97 -0.61 14.07
CA VAL A 115 -1.54 -1.94 13.82
C VAL A 115 -0.41 -2.97 13.69
N TRP A 116 0.55 -2.73 12.80
CA TRP A 116 1.72 -3.58 12.61
C TRP A 116 3.00 -2.77 12.78
N LYS A 117 3.78 -3.11 13.81
CA LYS A 117 5.06 -2.43 14.10
C LYS A 117 6.12 -2.64 13.02
N SER A 118 5.99 -3.68 12.19
CA SER A 118 6.89 -3.93 11.06
C SER A 118 6.83 -2.83 9.99
N SER A 119 5.80 -1.97 9.99
CA SER A 119 5.67 -0.91 8.99
C SER A 119 6.61 0.27 9.19
N ASP A 120 7.32 0.39 10.33
CA ASP A 120 8.17 1.56 10.65
C ASP A 120 9.18 1.90 9.54
N LEU A 121 10.11 0.97 9.27
CA LEU A 121 11.14 1.21 8.26
C LEU A 121 10.57 1.22 6.84
N GLN A 122 9.53 0.43 6.57
CA GLN A 122 8.97 0.25 5.24
C GLN A 122 8.17 1.49 4.79
N GLU A 123 7.35 2.05 5.67
CA GLU A 123 6.64 3.31 5.42
C GLU A 123 7.60 4.49 5.27
N ARG A 124 8.71 4.48 6.01
CA ARG A 124 9.78 5.48 5.89
C ARG A 124 10.56 5.34 4.58
N GLU A 125 10.83 4.12 4.12
CA GLU A 125 11.43 3.87 2.81
C GLU A 125 10.50 4.37 1.68
N SER A 126 9.21 4.07 1.76
CA SER A 126 8.19 4.56 0.83
C SER A 126 8.10 6.09 0.82
N TYR A 127 8.26 6.73 1.98
CA TYR A 127 8.39 8.18 2.08
C TYR A 127 9.67 8.67 1.40
N ASP A 128 10.82 8.09 1.71
CA ASP A 128 12.13 8.54 1.21
C ASP A 128 12.26 8.41 -0.32
N MET A 129 11.70 7.34 -0.88
CA MET A 129 11.86 7.00 -2.29
C MET A 129 10.77 7.58 -3.20
N LEU A 130 9.52 7.62 -2.74
CA LEU A 130 8.36 8.01 -3.54
C LEU A 130 7.62 9.23 -2.97
N GLY A 131 8.03 9.74 -1.81
CA GLY A 131 7.46 10.94 -1.19
C GLY A 131 6.07 10.74 -0.60
N ILE A 132 5.64 9.49 -0.33
CA ILE A 132 4.34 9.19 0.26
C ILE A 132 4.37 9.54 1.75
N ILE A 133 3.50 10.46 2.18
CA ILE A 133 3.45 10.94 3.56
C ILE A 133 2.51 10.06 4.38
N HIS A 134 3.09 9.30 5.31
CA HIS A 134 2.34 8.45 6.25
C HIS A 134 1.94 9.26 7.50
N GLN A 135 0.67 9.65 7.59
CA GLN A 135 0.14 10.46 8.68
C GLN A 135 0.01 9.65 9.98
N GLY A 136 0.51 10.18 11.10
CA GLY A 136 0.48 9.50 12.39
C GLY A 136 1.64 8.53 12.63
N HIS A 137 2.61 8.46 11.72
CA HIS A 137 3.85 7.72 11.90
C HIS A 137 4.76 8.43 12.93
N PRO A 138 5.33 7.72 13.92
CA PRO A 138 6.06 8.36 15.03
C PRO A 138 7.34 9.09 14.57
N HIS A 139 8.08 8.52 13.62
CA HIS A 139 9.38 9.04 13.16
C HIS A 139 9.47 9.03 11.63
N LEU A 140 8.63 9.81 10.95
CA LEU A 140 8.67 9.91 9.49
C LEU A 140 9.87 10.77 9.03
N ARG A 141 11.00 10.11 8.78
CA ARG A 141 12.23 10.71 8.25
C ARG A 141 12.86 9.78 7.21
N ARG A 142 13.70 10.35 6.35
CA ARG A 142 14.51 9.61 5.37
C ARG A 142 15.34 8.51 6.09
N ILE A 143 15.59 7.40 5.38
CA ILE A 143 16.47 6.33 5.87
C ILE A 143 17.60 6.09 4.86
N PRO A 144 17.33 5.63 3.61
CA PRO A 144 18.45 5.30 2.73
C PRO A 144 19.11 6.56 2.15
N MET A 145 18.36 7.66 1.98
CA MET A 145 18.91 8.91 1.46
C MET A 145 19.37 9.83 2.58
N PRO A 146 20.37 10.69 2.33
CA PRO A 146 20.75 11.75 3.25
C PRO A 146 19.56 12.65 3.61
N GLU A 147 19.47 13.12 4.85
CA GLU A 147 18.36 13.98 5.31
C GLU A 147 18.26 15.29 4.51
N SER A 148 19.38 15.78 3.97
CA SER A 148 19.46 16.96 3.11
C SER A 148 19.00 16.72 1.67
N TRP A 149 18.68 15.48 1.28
CA TRP A 149 18.32 15.16 -0.10
C TRP A 149 17.00 15.81 -0.51
N VAL A 150 16.99 16.36 -1.73
CA VAL A 150 15.81 17.01 -2.32
C VAL A 150 15.30 16.15 -3.47
N GLY A 151 14.00 15.85 -3.46
CA GLY A 151 13.35 15.00 -4.45
C GLY A 151 13.16 13.55 -4.00
N TRP A 152 12.68 12.71 -4.92
CA TRP A 152 12.17 11.36 -4.67
C TRP A 152 12.71 10.39 -5.74
N PRO A 153 13.82 9.68 -5.46
CA PRO A 153 14.60 8.97 -6.48
C PRO A 153 13.85 7.91 -7.30
N LEU A 154 12.92 7.17 -6.68
CA LEU A 154 12.19 6.08 -7.37
C LEU A 154 10.98 6.55 -8.18
N ARG A 155 10.70 7.85 -8.18
CA ARG A 155 9.68 8.40 -9.07
C ARG A 155 10.19 8.41 -10.50
N LYS A 156 9.31 8.11 -11.46
CA LYS A 156 9.68 8.03 -12.88
C LYS A 156 9.98 9.39 -13.53
N ASP A 157 9.67 10.49 -12.85
CA ASP A 157 9.95 11.88 -13.26
C ASP A 157 11.17 12.47 -12.55
N TYR A 158 11.90 11.67 -11.76
CA TYR A 158 13.05 12.15 -11.02
C TYR A 158 14.25 12.43 -11.94
N ILE A 159 14.74 13.67 -11.89
CA ILE A 159 15.96 14.08 -12.58
C ILE A 159 17.09 14.00 -11.55
N VAL A 160 18.06 13.14 -11.81
CA VAL A 160 19.24 12.97 -10.95
C VAL A 160 20.05 14.27 -10.98
N PRO A 161 20.35 14.88 -9.81
CA PRO A 161 21.19 16.06 -9.78
C PRO A 161 22.60 15.76 -10.30
N ASN A 162 23.23 16.76 -10.90
CA ASN A 162 24.58 16.66 -11.44
C ASN A 162 25.63 16.77 -10.31
N PHE A 163 25.70 15.75 -9.46
CA PHE A 163 26.73 15.61 -8.44
C PHE A 163 28.04 15.11 -9.06
N TYR A 164 29.17 15.62 -8.58
CA TYR A 164 30.50 15.22 -9.05
C TYR A 164 30.73 13.72 -8.86
N GLU A 165 30.27 13.18 -7.74
CA GLU A 165 30.41 11.77 -7.35
C GLU A 165 29.58 10.81 -8.22
N LEU A 166 28.61 11.33 -8.98
CA LEU A 166 27.75 10.54 -9.87
C LEU A 166 28.17 10.63 -11.35
N GLN A 167 29.26 11.35 -11.65
CA GLN A 167 29.79 11.46 -13.01
C GLN A 167 30.60 10.22 -13.40
N ASP A 168 30.86 10.12 -14.70
CA ASP A 168 31.80 9.14 -15.24
C ASP A 168 33.19 9.31 -14.61
N ALA A 169 33.91 8.20 -14.45
CA ALA A 169 35.20 8.12 -13.76
C ALA A 169 36.37 8.65 -14.61
N TYR A 170 36.31 9.93 -14.98
CA TYR A 170 37.39 10.66 -15.66
C TYR A 170 38.42 11.24 -14.69
#